data_AF-A0A956AS20-F1
#
_entry.id   AF-A0A956AS20-F1
#
_cell.length_a   1.000
_cell.length_b   1.000
_cell.length_c   1.000
_cell.angle_alpha   90.00
_cell.angle_beta   90.00
_cell.angle_gamma   90.00
#
_symmetry.space_group_name_H-M   'P 1'
#
loop_
_entity.id
_entity.type
_entity.pdbx_description
1 polymer ?
#
loop_
_entity_poly.entity_id
_entity_poly.type
_entity_poly.pdbx_seq_one_letter_code
_entity_poly.pdbx_strand_id
1 'polypeptide(L)'
;MDLFNRFINVRQLPPGRLRVAAEGVRAEAARQGDAALVTLCVDAITAANVYLDLRTRRRAQRGGRSGGRARLVDQRVDAVVMALYRTLVHTARTDAGTPIGDLAQQALNTLLPEGANPVTKLPYEEELIAVELLVTRLRADFGADLDAMNIAGWLTRLDALLPEYREVLALEALIHGADLAAARARMQSILRHMVAHVLGHYAAEGETEKREALLAPVVDQDDRVAEMLIRRRQGQGGGLDVPTPPDLDAPLPPDRDDALLDDEDAVDLGADRPEPGDGPLPDPDAD
;
A
#
# COMPACT_ATOMS: atom_id res chain seq x y z
N MET A 1 -7.88 -26.21 -26.78
CA MET A 1 -6.71 -25.70 -26.03
C MET A 1 -6.32 -26.77 -25.03
N ASP A 2 -5.04 -27.11 -24.95
CA ASP A 2 -4.54 -28.08 -23.99
C ASP A 2 -4.84 -27.63 -22.54
N LEU A 3 -5.48 -28.50 -21.77
CA LEU A 3 -5.88 -28.26 -20.39
C LEU A 3 -4.66 -27.88 -19.53
N PHE A 4 -3.52 -28.51 -19.81
CA PHE A 4 -2.26 -28.25 -19.12
C PHE A 4 -1.76 -26.81 -19.32
N ASN A 5 -1.76 -26.31 -20.56
CA ASN A 5 -1.37 -24.93 -20.88
C ASN A 5 -2.29 -23.89 -20.25
N ARG A 6 -3.57 -24.21 -20.06
CA ARG A 6 -4.52 -23.35 -19.34
C ARG A 6 -4.14 -23.21 -17.88
N PHE A 7 -3.72 -24.29 -17.23
CA PHE A 7 -3.43 -24.30 -15.79
C PHE A 7 -2.09 -23.70 -15.42
N ILE A 8 -1.10 -23.78 -16.30
CA ILE A 8 0.16 -23.03 -16.14
C ILE A 8 -0.10 -21.51 -16.14
N ASN A 9 -1.10 -21.07 -16.89
CA ASN A 9 -1.45 -19.66 -17.06
C ASN A 9 -2.74 -19.25 -16.32
N VAL A 10 -3.10 -19.94 -15.24
CA VAL A 10 -4.23 -19.52 -14.40
C VAL A 10 -4.02 -18.08 -13.96
N ARG A 11 -5.03 -17.23 -14.21
CA ARG A 11 -4.98 -15.83 -13.80
C ARG A 11 -4.92 -15.75 -12.28
N GLN A 12 -4.35 -14.66 -11.77
CA GLN A 12 -4.43 -14.37 -10.35
C GLN A 12 -5.89 -14.19 -9.94
N LEU A 13 -6.43 -15.17 -9.19
CA LEU A 13 -7.81 -15.09 -8.72
C LEU A 13 -7.91 -14.06 -7.58
N PRO A 14 -8.87 -13.13 -7.61
CA PRO A 14 -9.22 -12.32 -6.44
C PRO A 14 -9.53 -13.22 -5.23
N PRO A 15 -9.26 -12.77 -4.00
CA PRO A 15 -9.34 -13.62 -2.81
C PRO A 15 -10.71 -14.27 -2.59
N GLY A 16 -11.81 -13.55 -2.86
CA GLY A 16 -13.15 -14.10 -2.74
C GLY A 16 -13.42 -15.21 -3.75
N ARG A 17 -12.95 -15.06 -5.00
CA ARG A 17 -13.10 -16.08 -6.05
C ARG A 17 -12.22 -17.29 -5.78
N LEU A 18 -10.99 -17.06 -5.33
CA LEU A 18 -10.08 -18.14 -4.92
C LEU A 18 -10.68 -18.98 -3.80
N ARG A 19 -11.26 -18.33 -2.78
CA ARG A 19 -11.94 -19.03 -1.68
C ARG A 19 -13.09 -19.92 -2.20
N VAL A 20 -13.95 -19.39 -3.07
CA VAL A 20 -15.06 -20.16 -3.67
C VAL A 20 -14.54 -21.34 -4.50
N ALA A 21 -13.50 -21.12 -5.30
CA ALA A 21 -12.87 -22.19 -6.06
C ALA A 21 -12.32 -23.28 -5.11
N ALA A 22 -11.57 -22.89 -4.07
CA ALA A 22 -11.01 -23.82 -3.09
C ALA A 22 -12.09 -24.58 -2.30
N GLU A 23 -13.23 -23.95 -1.97
CA GLU A 23 -14.38 -24.63 -1.36
C GLU A 23 -14.97 -25.70 -2.29
N GLY A 24 -15.08 -25.40 -3.60
CA GLY A 24 -15.52 -26.35 -4.62
C GLY A 24 -14.56 -27.52 -4.78
N VAL A 25 -13.25 -27.25 -4.92
CA VAL A 25 -12.22 -28.31 -5.03
C VAL A 25 -12.22 -29.16 -3.76
N ARG A 26 -12.35 -28.57 -2.57
CA ARG A 26 -12.40 -29.29 -1.30
C ARG A 26 -13.57 -30.27 -1.25
N ALA A 27 -14.76 -29.84 -1.67
CA ALA A 27 -15.95 -30.69 -1.67
C ALA A 27 -15.77 -31.89 -2.62
N GLU A 28 -15.20 -31.65 -3.79
CA GLU A 28 -14.93 -32.69 -4.78
C GLU A 28 -13.82 -33.65 -4.33
N ALA A 29 -12.72 -33.13 -3.78
CA ALA A 29 -11.64 -33.93 -3.21
C ALA A 29 -12.14 -34.83 -2.07
N ALA A 30 -13.00 -34.31 -1.18
CA ALA A 30 -13.62 -35.09 -0.12
C ALA A 30 -14.51 -36.21 -0.67
N ARG A 31 -15.25 -35.96 -1.75
CA ARG A 31 -16.07 -36.97 -2.43
C ARG A 31 -15.22 -38.09 -3.05
N GLN A 32 -14.02 -37.76 -3.50
CA GLN A 32 -13.05 -38.71 -4.05
C GLN A 32 -12.15 -39.38 -3.00
N GLY A 33 -12.24 -38.96 -1.73
CA GLY A 33 -11.43 -39.50 -0.64
C GLY A 33 -9.97 -38.99 -0.60
N ASP A 34 -9.66 -37.90 -1.29
CA ASP A 34 -8.33 -37.29 -1.30
C ASP A 34 -8.15 -36.35 -0.10
N ALA A 35 -7.67 -36.90 1.01
CA ALA A 35 -7.43 -36.16 2.24
C ALA A 35 -6.32 -35.10 2.10
N ALA A 36 -5.31 -35.36 1.25
CA ALA A 36 -4.18 -34.44 1.10
C ALA A 36 -4.63 -33.16 0.38
N LEU A 37 -5.40 -33.31 -0.69
CA LEU A 37 -5.97 -32.17 -1.41
C LEU A 37 -6.98 -31.41 -0.55
N VAL A 38 -7.79 -32.10 0.27
CA VAL A 38 -8.69 -31.44 1.25
C VAL A 38 -7.90 -30.52 2.19
N THR A 39 -6.79 -30.97 2.76
CA THR A 39 -5.91 -30.14 3.60
C THR A 39 -5.38 -28.93 2.84
N LEU A 40 -4.91 -29.13 1.61
CA LEU A 40 -4.39 -28.03 0.78
C LEU A 40 -5.47 -26.98 0.45
N CYS A 41 -6.71 -27.39 0.23
CA CYS A 41 -7.84 -26.47 0.06
C CYS A 41 -8.15 -25.70 1.35
N VAL A 42 -8.03 -26.33 2.53
CA VAL A 42 -8.20 -25.64 3.83
C VAL A 42 -7.13 -24.55 4.02
N ASP A 43 -5.88 -24.84 3.64
CA ASP A 43 -4.80 -23.85 3.66
C ASP A 43 -5.08 -22.68 2.70
N ALA A 44 -5.61 -22.97 1.51
CA ALA A 44 -5.99 -21.96 0.52
C ALA A 44 -7.10 -21.03 1.05
N ILE A 45 -8.15 -21.62 1.66
CA ILE A 45 -9.26 -20.88 2.29
C ILE A 45 -8.74 -20.01 3.44
N THR A 46 -7.87 -20.56 4.29
CA THR A 46 -7.24 -19.83 5.39
C THR A 46 -6.44 -18.63 4.89
N ALA A 47 -5.57 -18.84 3.88
CA ALA A 47 -4.79 -17.76 3.28
C ALA A 47 -5.67 -16.67 2.64
N ALA A 48 -6.76 -17.06 1.96
CA ALA A 48 -7.73 -16.12 1.40
C ALA A 48 -8.42 -15.29 2.48
N ASN A 49 -8.83 -15.92 3.59
CA ASN A 49 -9.45 -15.22 4.71
C ASN A 49 -8.49 -14.24 5.39
N VAL A 50 -7.22 -14.62 5.58
CA VAL A 50 -6.19 -13.72 6.10
C VAL A 50 -6.04 -12.49 5.21
N TYR A 51 -5.95 -12.67 3.89
CA TYR A 51 -5.86 -11.54 2.95
C TYR A 51 -7.13 -10.66 2.98
N LEU A 52 -8.32 -11.27 3.05
CA LEU A 52 -9.59 -10.54 3.14
C LEU A 52 -9.70 -9.72 4.43
N ASP A 53 -9.26 -10.28 5.56
CA ASP A 53 -9.22 -9.59 6.85
C ASP A 53 -8.27 -8.40 6.81
N LEU A 54 -7.03 -8.59 6.32
CA LEU A 54 -6.06 -7.50 6.11
C LEU A 54 -6.63 -6.41 5.19
N ARG A 55 -7.28 -6.79 4.08
CA ARG A 55 -7.93 -5.85 3.16
C ARG A 55 -9.09 -5.11 3.83
N THR A 56 -9.87 -5.79 4.66
CA THR A 56 -11.01 -5.22 5.38
C THR A 56 -10.52 -4.22 6.42
N ARG A 57 -9.49 -4.56 7.20
CA ARG A 57 -8.83 -3.65 8.14
C ARG A 57 -8.29 -2.41 7.44
N ARG A 58 -7.57 -2.60 6.32
CA ARG A 58 -7.06 -1.49 5.48
C ARG A 58 -8.20 -0.61 4.97
N ARG A 59 -9.33 -1.18 4.53
CA ARG A 59 -10.49 -0.41 4.07
C ARG A 59 -11.20 0.32 5.20
N ALA A 60 -11.39 -0.32 6.34
CA ALA A 60 -11.99 0.29 7.53
C ALA A 60 -11.14 1.48 8.02
N GLN A 61 -9.83 1.43 7.85
CA GLN A 61 -8.92 2.53 8.15
C GLN A 61 -9.00 3.65 7.11
N ARG A 62 -8.97 3.31 5.81
CA ARG A 62 -9.20 4.29 4.72
C ARG A 62 -10.57 4.99 4.86
N GLY A 63 -11.61 4.27 5.26
CA GLY A 63 -12.97 4.81 5.45
C GLY A 63 -13.24 5.41 6.83
N GLY A 64 -12.37 5.16 7.82
CA GLY A 64 -12.65 5.45 9.22
C GLY A 64 -11.61 6.34 9.86
N ARG A 65 -11.57 7.63 9.52
CA ARG A 65 -10.87 8.70 10.28
C ARG A 65 -9.41 8.42 10.73
N SER A 66 -8.73 7.34 10.30
CA SER A 66 -7.42 6.94 10.83
C SER A 66 -6.29 7.76 10.21
N GLY A 67 -6.38 8.05 8.90
CA GLY A 67 -5.60 9.13 8.30
C GLY A 67 -5.94 10.50 8.91
N GLY A 68 -7.08 10.63 9.59
CA GLY A 68 -7.41 11.79 10.42
C GLY A 68 -6.61 11.83 11.71
N ARG A 69 -6.42 10.70 12.42
CA ARG A 69 -5.67 10.70 13.69
C ARG A 69 -4.18 10.96 13.47
N ALA A 70 -3.53 10.29 12.51
CA ALA A 70 -2.14 10.58 12.15
C ALA A 70 -1.97 12.05 11.76
N ARG A 71 -2.80 12.53 10.82
CA ARG A 71 -2.85 13.93 10.41
C ARG A 71 -3.15 14.92 11.55
N LEU A 72 -3.98 14.56 12.52
CA LEU A 72 -4.29 15.42 13.67
C LEU A 72 -3.12 15.51 14.64
N VAL A 73 -2.38 14.42 14.84
CA VAL A 73 -1.19 14.39 15.69
C VAL A 73 -0.04 15.14 14.99
N ASP A 74 0.19 14.86 13.71
CA ASP A 74 1.08 15.60 12.80
C ASP A 74 0.81 17.12 12.85
N GLN A 75 -0.43 17.56 12.59
CA GLN A 75 -0.81 18.98 12.69
C GLN A 75 -0.53 19.61 14.07
N ARG A 76 -0.63 18.82 15.14
CA ARG A 76 -0.29 19.30 16.50
C ARG A 76 1.21 19.42 16.68
N VAL A 77 1.99 18.45 16.20
CA VAL A 77 3.46 18.50 16.21
C VAL A 77 3.95 19.70 15.40
N ASP A 78 3.47 19.86 14.16
CA ASP A 78 3.72 21.02 13.30
C ASP A 78 3.46 22.34 14.00
N ALA A 79 2.29 22.47 14.64
CA ALA A 79 1.91 23.68 15.35
C ALA A 79 2.86 24.00 16.51
N VAL A 80 3.30 22.97 17.25
CA VAL A 80 4.26 23.15 18.35
C VAL A 80 5.66 23.49 17.84
N VAL A 81 6.15 22.84 16.78
CA VAL A 81 7.44 23.14 16.15
C VAL A 81 7.45 24.58 15.61
N MET A 82 6.40 25.00 14.92
CA MET A 82 6.25 26.37 14.43
C MET A 82 6.18 27.40 15.56
N ALA A 83 5.50 27.07 16.66
CA ALA A 83 5.44 27.95 17.83
C ALA A 83 6.81 28.10 18.51
N LEU A 84 7.54 26.99 18.70
CA LEU A 84 8.90 26.98 19.22
C LEU A 84 9.83 27.86 18.37
N TYR A 85 9.80 27.69 17.05
CA TYR A 85 10.59 28.52 16.13
C TYR A 85 10.24 30.00 16.24
N ARG A 86 8.95 30.36 16.26
CA ARG A 86 8.50 31.75 16.40
C ARG A 86 8.93 32.36 17.74
N THR A 87 8.91 31.59 18.83
CA THR A 87 9.42 32.04 20.13
C THR A 87 10.90 32.36 20.05
N LEU A 88 11.73 31.46 19.49
CA LEU A 88 13.16 31.71 19.32
C LEU A 88 13.43 32.95 18.46
N VAL A 89 12.73 33.12 17.33
CA VAL A 89 12.86 34.31 16.46
C VAL A 89 12.45 35.58 17.20
N HIS A 90 11.41 35.52 18.03
CA HIS A 90 10.98 36.66 18.83
C HIS A 90 12.05 37.05 19.84
N THR A 91 12.53 36.11 20.66
CA THR A 91 13.57 36.31 21.68
C THR A 91 14.86 36.84 21.07
N ALA A 92 15.33 36.26 19.96
CA ALA A 92 16.54 36.73 19.27
C ALA A 92 16.43 38.20 18.81
N ARG A 93 15.22 38.67 18.50
CA ARG A 93 14.97 40.05 18.03
C ARG A 93 14.73 41.03 19.18
N THR A 94 13.95 40.65 20.19
CA THR A 94 13.61 41.54 21.32
C THR A 94 14.79 41.77 22.24
N ASP A 95 15.60 40.72 22.44
CA ASP A 95 16.71 40.70 23.38
C ASP A 95 18.05 40.78 22.65
N ALA A 96 18.07 41.39 21.47
CA ALA A 96 19.26 41.54 20.63
C ALA A 96 20.40 42.26 21.38
N GLY A 97 21.60 41.69 21.34
CA GLY A 97 22.77 42.19 22.06
C GLY A 97 22.81 41.83 23.54
N THR A 98 21.86 41.03 24.04
CA THR A 98 21.92 40.39 25.34
C THR A 98 22.35 38.93 25.19
N PRO A 99 22.89 38.28 26.25
CA PRO A 99 23.26 36.87 26.20
C PRO A 99 22.11 35.93 25.78
N ILE A 100 20.88 36.24 26.18
CA ILE A 100 19.69 35.41 25.85
C ILE A 100 19.34 35.53 24.36
N GLY A 101 19.43 36.75 23.80
CA GLY A 101 19.22 36.96 22.36
C GLY A 101 20.25 36.23 21.52
N ASP A 102 21.52 36.24 21.93
CA ASP A 102 22.61 35.55 21.24
C ASP A 102 22.44 34.02 21.29
N LEU A 103 22.03 33.47 22.43
CA LEU A 103 21.71 32.03 22.57
C LEU A 103 20.54 31.62 21.68
N ALA A 104 19.45 32.41 21.64
CA ALA A 104 18.31 32.13 20.78
C ALA A 104 18.70 32.18 19.29
N GLN A 105 19.53 33.15 18.90
CA GLN A 105 20.05 33.26 17.54
C GLN A 105 20.98 32.09 17.19
N GLN A 106 21.82 31.65 18.12
CA GLN A 106 22.65 30.47 17.96
C GLN A 106 21.81 29.20 17.77
N ALA A 107 20.77 29.01 18.58
CA ALA A 107 19.86 27.88 18.45
C ALA A 107 19.17 27.86 17.08
N LEU A 108 18.68 29.02 16.59
CA LEU A 108 18.11 29.14 15.25
C LEU A 108 19.11 28.76 14.16
N ASN A 109 20.31 29.34 14.18
CA ASN A 109 21.32 29.08 13.16
C ASN A 109 21.82 27.63 13.15
N THR A 110 21.83 26.99 14.32
CA THR A 110 22.40 25.65 14.49
C THR A 110 21.38 24.55 14.19
N LEU A 111 20.12 24.76 14.57
CA LEU A 111 19.09 23.72 14.57
C LEU A 111 17.99 23.95 13.53
N LEU A 112 17.72 25.19 13.16
CA LEU A 112 16.66 25.58 12.22
C LEU A 112 17.14 26.67 11.24
N PRO A 113 18.26 26.45 10.51
CA PRO A 113 18.88 27.48 9.67
C PRO A 113 17.96 27.98 8.55
N GLU A 114 17.06 27.14 8.08
CA GLU A 114 16.07 27.44 7.04
C GLU A 114 14.65 27.64 7.62
N GLY A 115 14.56 27.79 8.95
CA GLY A 115 13.32 27.86 9.69
C GLY A 115 12.70 26.49 9.99
N ALA A 116 11.46 26.50 10.47
CA ALA A 116 10.72 25.28 10.84
C ALA A 116 10.05 24.55 9.68
N ASN A 117 9.73 25.27 8.58
CA ASN A 117 9.01 24.70 7.43
C ASN A 117 9.67 23.45 6.80
N PRO A 118 11.01 23.36 6.68
CA PRO A 118 11.64 22.15 6.14
C PRO A 118 11.43 20.92 7.01
N VAL A 119 11.26 21.09 8.32
CA VAL A 119 10.96 19.99 9.25
C VAL A 119 9.50 19.58 9.10
N THR A 120 8.57 20.53 9.21
CA THR A 120 7.10 20.31 9.18
C THR A 120 6.53 19.94 7.80
N LYS A 121 7.38 19.69 6.80
CA LYS A 121 6.97 19.29 5.44
C LYS A 121 7.56 17.96 5.04
N LEU A 122 8.31 17.32 5.93
CA LEU A 122 8.83 15.97 5.72
C LEU A 122 7.68 14.96 5.69
N PRO A 123 7.87 13.80 5.05
CA PRO A 123 7.02 12.63 5.28
C PRO A 123 6.95 12.30 6.78
N TYR A 124 5.82 11.76 7.25
CA TYR A 124 5.54 11.60 8.69
C TYR A 124 6.63 10.87 9.48
N GLU A 125 7.22 9.82 8.92
CA GLU A 125 8.29 9.06 9.58
C GLU A 125 9.59 9.88 9.67
N GLU A 126 9.93 10.62 8.62
CA GLU A 126 11.10 11.49 8.58
C GLU A 126 10.91 12.71 9.49
N GLU A 127 9.70 13.27 9.54
CA GLU A 127 9.32 14.36 10.44
C GLU A 127 9.46 13.94 11.90
N LEU A 128 8.92 12.77 12.28
CA LEU A 128 9.05 12.23 13.64
C LEU A 128 10.52 12.16 14.07
N ILE A 129 11.38 11.59 13.23
CA ILE A 129 12.82 11.48 13.50
C ILE A 129 13.47 12.85 13.60
N ALA A 130 13.14 13.77 12.70
CA ALA A 130 13.67 15.13 12.71
C ALA A 130 13.28 15.91 13.98
N VAL A 131 12.04 15.77 14.43
CA VAL A 131 11.56 16.43 15.66
C VAL A 131 12.16 15.79 16.91
N GLU A 132 12.30 14.47 16.98
CA GLU A 132 13.02 13.79 18.07
C GLU A 132 14.47 14.26 18.18
N LEU A 133 15.15 14.38 17.04
CA LEU A 133 16.52 14.88 16.98
C LEU A 133 16.58 16.34 17.40
N LEU A 134 15.64 17.18 16.95
CA LEU A 134 15.55 18.58 17.35
C LEU A 134 15.40 18.73 18.87
N VAL A 135 14.48 17.98 19.48
CA VAL A 135 14.27 17.98 20.94
C VAL A 135 15.52 17.52 21.68
N THR A 136 16.15 16.45 21.20
CA THR A 136 17.38 15.91 21.78
C THR A 136 18.51 16.93 21.74
N ARG A 137 18.72 17.59 20.60
CA ARG A 137 19.76 18.61 20.42
C ARG A 137 19.48 19.88 21.20
N LEU A 138 18.24 20.34 21.29
CA LEU A 138 17.89 21.49 22.15
C LEU A 138 18.26 21.22 23.61
N ARG A 139 17.99 20.01 24.11
CA ARG A 139 18.34 19.62 25.49
C ARG A 139 19.85 19.47 25.69
N ALA A 140 20.54 18.87 24.73
CA ALA A 140 21.98 18.62 24.82
C ALA A 140 22.79 19.91 24.69
N ASP A 141 22.48 20.73 23.69
CA ASP A 141 23.27 21.89 23.31
C ASP A 141 22.88 23.15 24.12
N PHE A 142 21.63 23.24 24.60
CA PHE A 142 21.08 24.44 25.25
C PHE A 142 20.34 24.17 26.58
N GLY A 143 20.51 22.99 27.18
CA GLY A 143 19.71 22.52 28.31
C GLY A 143 19.63 23.47 29.51
N ALA A 144 20.73 24.16 29.84
CA ALA A 144 20.78 25.12 30.95
C ALA A 144 20.03 26.43 30.67
N ASP A 145 19.77 26.73 29.39
CA ASP A 145 19.27 28.03 28.93
C ASP A 145 17.82 27.96 28.41
N LEU A 146 17.20 26.78 28.40
CA LEU A 146 15.85 26.56 27.85
C LEU A 146 14.77 27.42 28.51
N ASP A 147 14.87 27.61 29.83
CA ASP A 147 13.94 28.45 30.60
C ASP A 147 14.18 29.93 30.29
N ALA A 148 15.43 30.36 30.18
CA ALA A 148 15.80 31.74 29.86
C ALA A 148 15.34 32.15 28.45
N MET A 149 15.38 31.21 27.50
CA MET A 149 14.85 31.41 26.14
C MET A 149 13.32 31.24 26.05
N ASN A 150 12.63 30.92 27.15
CA ASN A 150 11.18 30.69 27.21
C ASN A 150 10.68 29.57 26.26
N ILE A 151 11.48 28.52 26.07
CA ILE A 151 11.13 27.38 25.19
C ILE A 151 10.90 26.04 25.90
N ALA A 152 11.22 25.94 27.20
CA ALA A 152 11.06 24.71 27.98
C ALA A 152 9.62 24.15 27.94
N GLY A 153 8.62 25.04 27.93
CA GLY A 153 7.21 24.67 27.82
C GLY A 153 6.85 24.02 26.48
N TRP A 154 7.48 24.44 25.38
CA TRP A 154 7.27 23.85 24.05
C TRP A 154 7.90 22.47 23.95
N LEU A 155 9.10 22.28 24.52
CA LEU A 155 9.75 20.97 24.58
C LEU A 155 8.91 19.97 25.36
N THR A 156 8.37 20.37 26.53
CA THR A 156 7.45 19.53 27.31
C THR A 156 6.22 19.10 26.49
N ARG A 157 5.70 19.97 25.62
CA ARG A 157 4.56 19.63 24.74
C ARG A 157 4.97 18.64 23.64
N LEU A 158 6.15 18.81 23.05
CA LEU A 158 6.68 17.85 22.08
C LEU A 158 6.90 16.47 22.72
N ASP A 159 7.48 16.42 23.92
CA ASP A 159 7.68 15.15 24.64
C ASP A 159 6.37 14.40 24.94
N ALA A 160 5.28 15.14 25.15
CA ALA A 160 3.96 14.55 25.32
C ALA A 160 3.36 14.02 24.00
N LEU A 161 3.63 14.69 22.87
CA LEU A 161 3.09 14.35 21.55
C LEU A 161 3.88 13.25 20.83
N LEU A 162 5.21 13.21 20.97
CA LEU A 162 6.08 12.29 20.23
C LEU A 162 5.75 10.79 20.49
N PRO A 163 5.44 10.34 21.73
CA PRO A 163 4.99 8.97 21.96
C PRO A 163 3.67 8.65 21.24
N GLU A 164 2.70 9.58 21.26
CA GLU A 164 1.43 9.41 20.55
C GLU A 164 1.65 9.37 19.03
N TYR A 165 2.55 10.22 18.51
CA TYR A 165 2.88 10.24 17.09
C TYR A 165 3.51 8.91 16.64
N ARG A 166 4.48 8.42 17.41
CA ARG A 166 5.14 7.12 17.16
C ARG A 166 4.14 5.97 17.20
N GLU A 167 3.23 5.95 18.17
CA GLU A 167 2.21 4.90 18.28
C GLU A 167 1.29 4.89 17.06
N VAL A 168 0.83 6.07 16.64
CA VAL A 168 -0.07 6.19 15.48
C VAL A 168 0.64 5.75 14.19
N LEU A 169 1.89 6.16 13.97
CA LEU A 169 2.67 5.71 12.81
C LEU A 169 2.99 4.22 12.86
N ALA A 170 3.31 3.66 14.02
CA ALA A 170 3.54 2.22 14.17
C ALA A 170 2.29 1.39 13.83
N LEU A 171 1.10 1.86 14.24
CA LEU A 171 -0.18 1.24 13.89
C LEU A 171 -0.48 1.33 12.38
N GLU A 172 -0.08 2.40 11.71
CA GLU A 172 -0.18 2.51 10.26
C GLU A 172 0.83 1.60 9.55
N ALA A 173 2.08 1.55 10.02
CA ALA A 173 3.17 0.75 9.47
C ALA A 173 2.95 -0.76 9.61
N LEU A 174 2.39 -1.25 10.72
CA LEU A 174 1.99 -2.66 10.92
C LEU A 174 0.91 -3.14 9.93
N ILE A 175 0.37 -2.23 9.11
CA ILE A 175 -0.69 -2.48 8.16
C ILE A 175 -0.24 -2.10 6.73
N HIS A 176 1.02 -1.64 6.59
CA HIS A 176 1.61 -1.27 5.31
C HIS A 176 1.79 -2.47 4.37
N GLY A 177 1.79 -2.16 3.08
CA GLY A 177 1.54 -3.08 1.97
C GLY A 177 2.43 -4.32 1.87
N ALA A 178 3.54 -4.40 2.61
CA ALA A 178 4.36 -5.61 2.68
C ALA A 178 3.56 -6.83 3.17
N ASP A 179 2.71 -6.66 4.19
CA ASP A 179 1.88 -7.74 4.72
C ASP A 179 0.75 -8.13 3.75
N LEU A 180 0.15 -7.13 3.09
CA LEU A 180 -0.91 -7.39 2.10
C LEU A 180 -0.34 -8.03 0.83
N ALA A 181 0.82 -7.59 0.35
CA ALA A 181 1.52 -8.18 -0.78
C ALA A 181 2.02 -9.59 -0.47
N ALA A 182 2.61 -9.81 0.72
CA ALA A 182 3.03 -11.13 1.17
C ALA A 182 1.83 -12.08 1.33
N ALA A 183 0.73 -11.62 1.93
CA ALA A 183 -0.50 -12.40 2.05
C ALA A 183 -1.10 -12.74 0.67
N ARG A 184 -1.09 -11.78 -0.29
CA ARG A 184 -1.51 -12.03 -1.68
C ARG A 184 -0.62 -13.08 -2.34
N ALA A 185 0.70 -12.94 -2.22
CA ALA A 185 1.67 -13.86 -2.81
C ALA A 185 1.51 -15.28 -2.24
N ARG A 186 1.36 -15.41 -0.91
CA ARG A 186 1.11 -16.69 -0.24
C ARG A 186 -0.19 -17.33 -0.72
N MET A 187 -1.28 -16.56 -0.78
CA MET A 187 -2.56 -17.03 -1.27
C MET A 187 -2.48 -17.53 -2.72
N GLN A 188 -1.81 -16.80 -3.62
CA GLN A 188 -1.61 -17.23 -5.01
C GLN A 188 -0.69 -18.45 -5.12
N SER A 189 0.35 -18.54 -4.28
CA SER A 189 1.24 -19.69 -4.22
C SER A 189 0.49 -20.96 -3.85
N ILE A 190 -0.40 -20.90 -2.85
CA ILE A 190 -1.20 -22.06 -2.42
C ILE A 190 -2.19 -22.49 -3.52
N LEU A 191 -2.83 -21.54 -4.23
CA LEU A 191 -3.67 -21.87 -5.39
C LEU A 191 -2.88 -22.65 -6.45
N ARG A 192 -1.67 -22.19 -6.79
CA ARG A 192 -0.80 -22.88 -7.76
C ARG A 192 -0.40 -24.27 -7.26
N HIS A 193 -0.10 -24.40 -5.97
CA HIS A 193 0.21 -25.68 -5.37
C HIS A 193 -1.00 -26.64 -5.46
N MET A 194 -2.21 -26.17 -5.20
CA MET A 194 -3.44 -26.96 -5.34
C MET A 194 -3.63 -27.46 -6.79
N VAL A 195 -3.47 -26.58 -7.77
CA VAL A 195 -3.57 -26.95 -9.18
C VAL A 195 -2.47 -27.95 -9.57
N ALA A 196 -1.22 -27.70 -9.18
CA ALA A 196 -0.10 -28.59 -9.46
C ALA A 196 -0.29 -29.97 -8.81
N HIS A 197 -0.84 -30.03 -7.60
CA HIS A 197 -1.16 -31.27 -6.91
C HIS A 197 -2.18 -32.09 -7.72
N VAL A 198 -3.27 -31.47 -8.18
CA VAL A 198 -4.29 -32.18 -8.98
C VAL A 198 -3.72 -32.67 -10.31
N LEU A 199 -2.94 -31.84 -11.01
CA LEU A 199 -2.33 -32.23 -12.29
C LEU A 199 -1.29 -33.36 -12.13
N GLY A 200 -0.51 -33.32 -11.05
CA GLY A 200 0.53 -34.31 -10.79
C GLY A 200 0.01 -35.62 -10.20
N HIS A 201 -0.97 -35.55 -9.29
CA HIS A 201 -1.54 -36.74 -8.64
C HIS A 201 -2.45 -37.52 -9.59
N TYR A 202 -3.24 -36.83 -10.41
CA TYR A 202 -4.19 -37.44 -11.35
C TYR A 202 -3.69 -37.37 -12.80
N ALA A 203 -2.41 -37.72 -13.04
CA ALA A 203 -1.77 -37.58 -14.34
C ALA A 203 -2.08 -38.73 -15.32
N ALA A 204 -2.58 -39.87 -14.83
CA ALA A 204 -2.85 -41.04 -15.66
C ALA A 204 -4.01 -40.79 -16.65
N GLU A 205 -3.96 -41.43 -17.83
CA GLU A 205 -4.96 -41.26 -18.89
C GLU A 205 -6.39 -41.58 -18.41
N GLY A 206 -6.54 -42.61 -17.57
CA GLY A 206 -7.82 -43.03 -16.98
C GLY A 206 -8.37 -42.10 -15.88
N GLU A 207 -7.64 -41.05 -15.50
CA GLU A 207 -8.03 -40.12 -14.43
C GLU A 207 -8.44 -38.74 -14.94
N THR A 208 -8.58 -38.61 -16.26
CA THR A 208 -8.95 -37.35 -16.92
C THR A 208 -10.25 -36.76 -16.37
N GLU A 209 -11.29 -37.58 -16.20
CA GLU A 209 -12.57 -37.12 -15.66
C GLU A 209 -12.46 -36.62 -14.20
N LYS A 210 -11.66 -37.30 -13.37
CA LYS A 210 -11.42 -36.88 -11.98
C LYS A 210 -10.68 -35.54 -11.94
N ARG A 211 -9.64 -35.40 -12.76
CA ARG A 211 -8.84 -34.17 -12.88
C ARG A 211 -9.70 -32.99 -13.35
N GLU A 212 -10.56 -33.22 -14.35
CA GLU A 212 -11.50 -32.21 -14.83
C GLU A 212 -12.53 -31.83 -13.76
N ALA A 213 -13.12 -32.79 -13.05
CA ALA A 213 -14.05 -32.53 -11.97
C ALA A 213 -13.42 -31.70 -10.83
N LEU A 214 -12.19 -32.04 -10.43
CA LEU A 214 -11.46 -31.32 -9.38
C LEU A 214 -11.08 -29.89 -9.77
N LEU A 215 -10.74 -29.64 -11.04
CA LEU A 215 -10.31 -28.32 -11.51
C LEU A 215 -11.46 -27.46 -12.06
N ALA A 216 -12.64 -28.02 -12.29
CA ALA A 216 -13.82 -27.29 -12.77
C ALA A 216 -14.14 -26.04 -11.94
N PRO A 217 -14.08 -26.05 -10.58
CA PRO A 217 -14.32 -24.84 -9.78
C PRO A 217 -13.29 -23.73 -10.03
N VAL A 218 -12.03 -24.09 -10.29
CA VAL A 218 -10.97 -23.11 -10.60
C VAL A 218 -11.20 -22.51 -11.99
N VAL A 219 -11.54 -23.35 -12.96
CA VAL A 219 -11.87 -22.96 -14.34
C VAL A 219 -13.05 -21.99 -14.39
N ASP A 220 -14.16 -22.31 -13.71
CA ASP A 220 -15.34 -21.43 -13.64
C ASP A 220 -14.98 -20.06 -13.07
N GLN A 221 -14.18 -20.00 -12.01
CA GLN A 221 -13.78 -18.72 -11.42
C GLN A 221 -12.79 -17.94 -12.29
N ASP A 222 -11.87 -18.61 -12.98
CA ASP A 222 -10.94 -17.99 -13.94
C ASP A 222 -11.69 -17.38 -15.13
N ASP A 223 -12.69 -18.09 -15.67
CA ASP A 223 -13.53 -17.59 -16.77
C ASP A 223 -14.32 -16.34 -16.36
N ARG A 224 -14.88 -16.32 -15.14
CA ARG A 224 -15.56 -15.13 -14.61
C ARG A 224 -14.62 -13.95 -14.40
N VAL A 225 -13.34 -14.20 -14.07
CA VAL A 225 -12.32 -13.13 -14.00
C VAL A 225 -11.99 -12.62 -15.40
N ALA A 226 -11.83 -13.52 -16.37
CA ALA A 226 -11.57 -13.14 -17.76
C ALA A 226 -12.69 -12.25 -18.32
N GLU A 227 -13.95 -12.64 -18.10
CA GLU A 227 -15.11 -11.86 -18.52
C GLU A 227 -15.15 -10.48 -17.85
N MET A 228 -14.90 -10.42 -16.54
CA MET A 228 -14.82 -9.16 -15.81
C MET A 228 -13.74 -8.22 -16.40
N LEU A 229 -12.57 -8.75 -16.73
CA LEU A 229 -11.46 -7.97 -17.33
C LEU A 229 -11.77 -7.51 -18.76
N ILE A 230 -12.52 -8.30 -19.54
CA ILE A 230 -13.00 -7.89 -20.87
C ILE A 230 -13.99 -6.73 -20.72
N ARG A 231 -14.99 -6.85 -19.83
CA ARG A 231 -15.98 -5.80 -19.58
C ARG A 231 -15.32 -4.50 -19.11
N ARG A 232 -14.32 -4.57 -18.23
CA ARG A 232 -13.56 -3.38 -17.78
C ARG A 232 -12.85 -2.69 -18.93
N ARG A 233 -12.17 -3.43 -19.81
CA ARG A 233 -11.48 -2.87 -20.98
C ARG A 233 -12.46 -2.20 -21.95
N GLN A 234 -13.64 -2.79 -22.15
CA GLN A 234 -14.68 -2.20 -23.01
C GLN A 234 -15.31 -0.95 -22.38
N GLY A 235 -15.45 -0.90 -21.05
CA GLY A 235 -15.98 0.26 -20.33
C GLY A 235 -15.01 1.43 -20.20
N GLN A 236 -13.69 1.18 -20.13
CA GLN A 236 -12.65 2.21 -20.11
C GLN A 236 -12.27 2.73 -21.53
N GLY A 237 -12.79 2.10 -22.58
CA GLY A 237 -12.59 2.48 -24.00
C GLY A 237 -13.60 3.51 -24.54
N GLY A 238 -14.28 4.28 -23.69
CA GLY A 238 -15.14 5.39 -24.10
C GLY A 238 -14.33 6.61 -24.54
N GLY A 239 -13.73 6.56 -25.74
CA GLY A 239 -12.93 7.66 -26.26
C GLY A 239 -12.24 7.38 -27.60
N LEU A 240 -12.87 6.64 -28.52
CA LEU A 240 -12.57 6.74 -29.94
C LEU A 240 -13.89 6.96 -30.67
N ASP A 241 -14.13 8.22 -31.03
CA ASP A 241 -15.23 8.68 -31.86
C ASP A 241 -15.34 7.82 -33.14
N VAL A 242 -16.39 7.02 -33.22
CA VAL A 242 -17.02 6.74 -34.51
C VAL A 242 -18.12 7.80 -34.65
N PRO A 243 -18.05 8.72 -35.62
CA PRO A 243 -19.01 9.82 -35.71
C PRO A 243 -20.38 9.26 -36.04
N THR A 244 -21.23 9.19 -35.03
CA THR A 244 -22.68 9.12 -35.20
C THR A 244 -23.19 10.56 -35.12
N PRO A 245 -23.99 11.05 -36.09
CA PRO A 245 -24.53 12.41 -36.02
C PRO A 245 -25.34 12.58 -34.73
N PRO A 246 -25.26 13.73 -34.04
CA PRO A 246 -25.91 13.91 -32.75
C PRO A 246 -27.43 13.90 -32.91
N ASP A 247 -28.09 13.01 -32.17
CA ASP A 247 -29.52 13.09 -31.92
C ASP A 247 -29.73 14.13 -30.80
N LEU A 248 -30.23 15.31 -31.16
CA LEU A 248 -30.30 16.49 -30.29
C LEU A 248 -31.46 16.45 -29.27
N ASP A 249 -32.23 15.37 -29.23
CA ASP A 249 -33.41 15.24 -28.36
C ASP A 249 -33.34 14.11 -27.32
N ALA A 250 -32.15 13.51 -27.10
CA ALA A 250 -32.00 12.50 -26.06
C ALA A 250 -31.98 13.13 -24.64
N PRO A 251 -32.90 12.74 -23.72
CA PRO A 251 -32.88 13.23 -22.35
C PRO A 251 -31.61 12.75 -21.63
N LEU A 252 -30.95 13.68 -20.92
CA LEU A 252 -29.78 13.38 -20.11
C LEU A 252 -30.11 12.30 -19.06
N PRO A 253 -29.28 11.25 -18.93
CA PRO A 253 -29.50 10.23 -17.91
C PRO A 253 -29.32 10.83 -16.51
N PRO A 254 -30.20 10.49 -15.54
CA PRO A 254 -30.07 10.95 -14.17
C PRO A 254 -28.87 10.29 -13.47
N ASP A 255 -28.23 11.11 -12.64
CA ASP A 255 -27.10 10.93 -11.74
C ASP A 255 -26.63 9.49 -11.44
N ARG A 256 -25.35 9.23 -11.76
CA ARG A 256 -24.58 8.06 -11.30
C ARG A 256 -23.96 8.36 -9.95
N ASP A 257 -24.69 8.08 -8.88
CA ASP A 257 -24.07 7.81 -7.58
C ASP A 257 -23.72 6.30 -7.48
N ASP A 258 -22.57 6.00 -6.86
CA ASP A 258 -22.08 4.68 -6.41
C ASP A 258 -21.26 3.76 -7.35
N ALA A 259 -20.44 4.32 -8.26
CA ALA A 259 -19.42 3.53 -8.98
C ALA A 259 -17.98 4.00 -8.73
N LEU A 260 -17.55 4.06 -7.47
CA LEU A 260 -16.12 4.09 -7.11
C LEU A 260 -15.66 2.66 -6.77
N LEU A 261 -15.51 1.83 -7.79
CA LEU A 261 -14.68 0.63 -7.70
C LEU A 261 -13.24 1.06 -8.00
N ASP A 262 -12.48 1.28 -6.94
CA ASP A 262 -11.06 1.64 -6.96
C ASP A 262 -10.25 0.88 -8.05
N ASP A 263 -9.64 1.65 -8.94
CA ASP A 263 -8.81 1.27 -10.08
C ASP A 263 -7.46 0.60 -9.71
N GLU A 264 -7.22 0.22 -8.45
CA GLU A 264 -5.88 -0.24 -7.99
C GLU A 264 -5.52 -1.71 -8.35
N ASP A 265 -6.39 -2.45 -9.03
CA ASP A 265 -6.06 -3.79 -9.58
C ASP A 265 -5.53 -3.75 -11.03
N ALA A 266 -5.42 -2.55 -11.64
CA ALA A 266 -4.75 -2.36 -12.93
C ALA A 266 -3.23 -2.23 -12.72
N VAL A 267 -2.60 -3.26 -12.15
CA VAL A 267 -1.14 -3.38 -12.21
C VAL A 267 -0.80 -3.98 -13.58
N ASP A 268 -0.14 -3.15 -14.38
CA ASP A 268 0.47 -3.45 -15.67
C ASP A 268 1.18 -4.82 -15.65
N LEU A 269 0.60 -5.77 -16.39
CA LEU A 269 1.17 -7.10 -16.60
C LEU A 269 1.97 -7.07 -17.91
N GLY A 270 3.24 -6.71 -17.79
CA GLY A 270 4.32 -7.18 -18.68
C GLY A 270 4.10 -6.98 -20.18
N ALA A 271 4.37 -5.77 -20.66
CA ALA A 271 4.92 -5.64 -22.00
C ALA A 271 6.42 -5.99 -21.93
N ASP A 272 6.82 -7.03 -22.67
CA ASP A 272 8.21 -7.33 -23.02
C ASP A 272 8.92 -6.03 -23.42
N ARG A 273 9.87 -5.58 -22.59
CA ARG A 273 10.86 -4.60 -23.04
C ARG A 273 11.84 -5.36 -23.94
N PRO A 274 12.03 -4.96 -25.21
CA PRO A 274 13.11 -5.50 -26.01
C PRO A 274 14.43 -5.20 -25.31
N GLU A 275 15.30 -6.20 -25.20
CA GLU A 275 16.62 -6.04 -24.63
C GLU A 275 17.40 -4.92 -25.35
N PRO A 276 18.18 -4.09 -24.63
CA PRO A 276 19.08 -3.15 -25.26
C PRO A 276 20.12 -3.93 -26.05
N GLY A 277 20.10 -3.78 -27.37
CA GLY A 277 21.07 -4.42 -28.25
C GLY A 277 22.50 -4.04 -27.88
N ASP A 278 23.37 -5.04 -27.85
CA ASP A 278 24.83 -4.89 -27.81
C ASP A 278 25.29 -4.10 -29.04
N GLY A 279 25.37 -2.78 -28.88
CA GLY A 279 26.11 -1.91 -29.78
C GLY A 279 27.61 -2.05 -29.49
N PRO A 280 28.47 -2.12 -30.52
CA PRO A 280 29.92 -2.23 -30.32
C PRO A 280 30.44 -1.00 -29.58
N LEU A 281 31.25 -1.24 -28.55
CA LEU A 281 31.97 -0.20 -27.82
C LEU A 281 32.91 0.55 -28.78
N PRO A 282 33.00 1.88 -28.70
CA PRO A 282 33.92 2.65 -29.51
C PRO A 282 35.38 2.31 -29.16
N ASP A 283 36.19 2.16 -30.20
CA ASP A 283 37.62 1.87 -30.15
C ASP A 283 38.36 3.09 -29.55
N PRO A 284 39.11 2.93 -28.45
CA PRO A 284 39.75 4.06 -27.77
C PRO A 284 40.94 4.69 -28.51
N ASP A 285 41.34 4.17 -29.68
CA ASP A 285 42.56 4.58 -30.39
C ASP A 285 42.33 5.05 -31.85
N ALA A 286 41.19 5.64 -32.17
CA ALA A 286 41.00 6.32 -33.46
C ALA A 286 41.35 7.82 -33.35
N ASP A 287 42.49 8.19 -33.96
CA ASP A 287 43.10 9.54 -34.09
C ASP A 287 42.14 10.71 -34.36
#